data_AF-A0A423W6Z6-F1
#
_entry.id   AF-A0A423W6Z6-F1
#
_cell.length_a   1.000
_cell.length_b   1.000
_cell.length_c   1.000
_cell.angle_alpha   90.00
_cell.angle_beta   90.00
_cell.angle_gamma   90.00
#
_symmetry.space_group_name_H-M   'P 1'
#
loop_
_entity.id
_entity.type
_entity.pdbx_description
1 polymer ?
#
loop_
_entity_poly.entity_id
_entity_poly.type
_entity_poly.pdbx_seq_one_letter_code
_entity_poly.pdbx_strand_id
1 'polypeptide(L)'
;MEGTPPWDITFQEFLHTFQSNPVPGSQSVPSLIPSVSPPEAASVASSDLAVGDFGRLLWAPYNFKPQTKPILRFLVESSPDGNTIQTSIKYLILQRIQGQRIRYDPNFFTIGLYKESEPFSFVSGFWNHADVSFTKEEDVEQEGVYYISANLSNETYKQLPVMDPIAIWTDKPVVEYVDLKNTGINLRVPAPGRVSDRIRVVTHQDFDDHKTKMVMKIWPTPVYNKDGLEREMMAYRACDGKDITPKFLGHVAEEGRIVGMLIEYIEGAHKPSNHEEKELCRQELDRLHQLTGWHRNVMENHKGNFLIKDGKVYIIDLGRAYTPQDVACRGIDWATKDI
;
A
#
# COMPACT_ATOMS: atom_id res chain seq x y z
N MET A 1 -35.08 13.90 -21.83
CA MET A 1 -35.06 12.47 -21.47
C MET A 1 -33.65 12.15 -21.06
N GLU A 2 -33.40 12.29 -19.76
CA GLU A 2 -32.10 12.01 -19.13
C GLU A 2 -31.97 10.51 -18.93
N GLY A 3 -30.90 9.93 -19.47
CA GLY A 3 -30.55 8.52 -19.26
C GLY A 3 -29.53 8.41 -18.13
N THR A 4 -29.85 7.60 -17.12
CA THR A 4 -28.98 7.23 -16.01
C THR A 4 -27.76 6.43 -16.50
N PRO A 5 -26.54 6.65 -15.96
CA PRO A 5 -25.34 5.93 -16.39
C PRO A 5 -25.23 4.52 -15.75
N PRO A 6 -24.50 3.57 -16.38
CA PRO A 6 -24.68 2.12 -16.20
C PRO A 6 -23.97 1.51 -14.98
N TRP A 7 -23.85 2.23 -13.86
CA TRP A 7 -23.12 1.76 -12.68
C TRP A 7 -23.89 1.85 -11.36
N ASP A 8 -25.16 2.23 -11.38
CA ASP A 8 -26.05 2.09 -10.23
C ASP A 8 -26.77 0.73 -10.29
N ILE A 9 -26.08 -0.32 -9.80
CA ILE A 9 -26.76 -1.53 -9.35
C ILE A 9 -26.58 -1.57 -7.84
N THR A 10 -27.69 -1.51 -7.12
CA THR A 10 -27.67 -1.56 -5.65
C THR A 10 -27.44 -3.01 -5.19
N PHE A 11 -26.78 -3.19 -4.04
CA PHE A 11 -26.39 -4.50 -3.49
C PHE A 11 -27.53 -5.54 -3.40
N GLN A 12 -28.79 -5.10 -3.35
CA GLN A 12 -29.97 -5.97 -3.35
C GLN A 12 -30.28 -6.60 -4.72
N GLU A 13 -29.91 -5.96 -5.83
CA GLU A 13 -30.17 -6.48 -7.18
C GLU A 13 -29.20 -7.62 -7.57
N PHE A 14 -28.04 -7.70 -6.92
CA PHE A 14 -27.10 -8.81 -7.09
C PHE A 14 -27.65 -10.13 -6.51
N LEU A 15 -28.47 -10.06 -5.45
CA LEU A 15 -29.07 -11.23 -4.81
C LEU A 15 -30.26 -11.80 -5.62
N HIS A 16 -31.00 -10.95 -6.33
CA HIS A 16 -32.19 -11.37 -7.08
C HIS A 16 -31.90 -12.06 -8.42
N THR A 17 -30.66 -11.99 -8.93
CA THR A 17 -30.30 -12.58 -10.23
C THR A 17 -30.13 -14.11 -10.17
N PHE A 18 -30.31 -14.74 -9.01
CA PHE A 18 -30.08 -16.19 -8.80
C PHE A 18 -31.33 -17.01 -8.48
N GLN A 19 -32.54 -16.47 -8.67
CA GLN A 19 -33.76 -17.26 -8.54
C GLN A 19 -34.53 -17.34 -9.86
N SER A 20 -34.34 -18.44 -10.59
CA SER A 20 -35.43 -19.28 -11.13
C SER A 20 -34.91 -20.26 -12.20
N ASN A 21 -34.94 -21.55 -11.88
CA ASN A 21 -35.50 -22.57 -12.76
C ASN A 21 -35.98 -23.75 -11.87
N PRO A 22 -37.25 -24.19 -11.98
CA PRO A 22 -37.80 -25.22 -11.12
C PRO A 22 -37.51 -26.62 -11.70
N VAL A 23 -37.22 -27.57 -10.82
CA VAL A 23 -37.33 -29.02 -11.12
C VAL A 23 -38.34 -29.62 -10.13
N PRO A 24 -39.25 -30.51 -10.57
CA PRO A 24 -40.48 -30.81 -9.85
C PRO A 24 -40.34 -31.97 -8.86
N GLY A 25 -41.08 -31.84 -7.76
CA GLY A 25 -41.67 -32.98 -7.04
C GLY A 25 -40.81 -33.61 -5.96
N SER A 26 -41.18 -33.37 -4.69
CA SER A 26 -41.74 -34.43 -3.85
C SER A 26 -42.19 -33.86 -2.50
N GLN A 27 -43.16 -34.56 -1.92
CA GLN A 27 -44.04 -34.11 -0.86
C GLN A 27 -43.39 -34.15 0.53
N SER A 28 -43.98 -33.36 1.42
CA SER A 28 -43.62 -33.03 2.79
C SER A 28 -44.08 -34.04 3.87
N VAL A 29 -43.19 -34.27 4.86
CA VAL A 29 -43.40 -34.20 6.35
C VAL A 29 -44.13 -35.40 7.04
N PRO A 30 -43.86 -35.78 8.34
CA PRO A 30 -43.28 -34.97 9.43
C PRO A 30 -42.12 -35.52 10.30
N SER A 31 -41.37 -34.52 10.77
CA SER A 31 -40.70 -34.30 12.07
C SER A 31 -41.02 -35.24 13.24
N LEU A 32 -39.96 -35.68 13.93
CA LEU A 32 -39.93 -35.95 15.37
C LEU A 32 -38.49 -35.69 15.89
N ILE A 33 -38.33 -34.69 16.77
CA ILE A 33 -37.14 -34.45 17.60
C ILE A 33 -37.28 -35.31 18.87
N PRO A 34 -36.16 -35.84 19.42
CA PRO A 34 -35.77 -35.29 20.73
C PRO A 34 -34.26 -35.02 20.87
N SER A 35 -34.02 -33.97 21.66
CA SER A 35 -32.78 -33.47 22.23
C SER A 35 -31.85 -34.51 22.85
N VAL A 36 -30.54 -34.36 22.64
CA VAL A 36 -29.48 -34.87 23.54
C VAL A 36 -28.35 -33.84 23.65
N SER A 37 -27.96 -33.54 24.89
CA SER A 37 -26.86 -32.66 25.31
C SER A 37 -25.47 -33.16 24.86
N PRO A 38 -24.44 -32.29 24.80
CA PRO A 38 -23.15 -32.61 24.18
C PRO A 38 -22.25 -33.41 25.13
N PRO A 39 -21.45 -34.38 24.65
CA PRO A 39 -20.33 -34.89 25.42
C PRO A 39 -19.05 -34.10 25.16
N GLU A 40 -18.22 -34.16 26.19
CA GLU A 40 -16.95 -33.50 26.43
C GLU A 40 -15.89 -33.71 25.36
N ALA A 41 -14.93 -32.77 25.40
CA ALA A 41 -13.67 -32.77 24.69
C ALA A 41 -12.96 -34.14 24.69
N ALA A 42 -12.57 -34.57 23.50
CA ALA A 42 -11.45 -35.47 23.32
C ALA A 42 -10.48 -34.84 22.32
N SER A 43 -9.36 -34.39 22.86
CA SER A 43 -8.15 -34.05 22.12
C SER A 43 -7.70 -35.25 21.30
N VAL A 44 -7.76 -35.12 19.98
CA VAL A 44 -6.93 -35.92 19.08
C VAL A 44 -5.99 -34.94 18.41
N ALA A 45 -4.75 -34.93 18.92
CA ALA A 45 -3.63 -34.31 18.24
C ALA A 45 -3.46 -35.00 16.88
N SER A 46 -3.96 -34.35 15.83
CA SER A 46 -3.58 -34.64 14.46
C SER A 46 -2.28 -33.90 14.17
N SER A 47 -1.17 -34.57 14.47
CA SER A 47 0.15 -34.23 13.96
C SER A 47 0.21 -34.64 12.49
N ASP A 48 -0.19 -33.75 11.58
CA ASP A 48 0.18 -33.77 10.15
C ASP A 48 -0.41 -32.56 9.39
N LEU A 49 -0.51 -31.39 10.04
CA LEU A 49 -0.73 -30.13 9.32
C LEU A 49 0.62 -29.69 8.75
N ALA A 50 0.74 -29.77 7.42
CA ALA A 50 1.89 -29.27 6.68
C ALA A 50 2.30 -27.89 7.22
N VAL A 51 3.57 -27.77 7.57
CA VAL A 51 4.25 -26.52 7.96
C VAL A 51 4.24 -25.59 6.74
N GLY A 52 3.09 -24.96 6.50
CA GLY A 52 2.91 -24.01 5.43
C GLY A 52 3.45 -22.65 5.83
N ASP A 53 3.96 -21.91 4.86
CA ASP A 53 4.30 -20.51 5.07
C ASP A 53 2.98 -19.71 5.18
N PHE A 54 2.89 -18.74 6.08
CA PHE A 54 1.69 -17.92 6.25
C PHE A 54 1.95 -16.49 5.83
N GLY A 55 1.01 -15.89 5.10
CA GLY A 55 1.20 -14.53 4.60
C GLY A 55 0.13 -13.55 5.03
N ARG A 56 0.58 -12.35 5.40
CA ARG A 56 -0.26 -11.19 5.72
C ARG A 56 -0.17 -10.16 4.60
N LEU A 57 -1.33 -9.70 4.12
CA LEU A 57 -1.41 -8.61 3.15
C LEU A 57 -0.90 -7.29 3.77
N LEU A 58 0.15 -6.72 3.19
CA LEU A 58 0.67 -5.39 3.55
C LEU A 58 0.03 -4.29 2.71
N TRP A 59 -0.16 -4.56 1.42
CA TRP A 59 -0.71 -3.59 0.47
C TRP A 59 -1.41 -4.23 -0.73
N ALA A 60 -2.50 -3.58 -1.13
CA ALA A 60 -3.21 -3.82 -2.38
C ALA A 60 -3.52 -2.49 -3.11
N PRO A 61 -3.48 -2.44 -4.45
CA PRO A 61 -3.69 -1.22 -5.21
C PRO A 61 -5.17 -0.85 -5.34
N TYR A 62 -5.61 0.23 -4.66
CA TYR A 62 -6.99 0.70 -4.84
C TYR A 62 -7.28 1.23 -6.26
N ASN A 63 -6.32 1.94 -6.86
CA ASN A 63 -6.45 2.49 -8.20
C ASN A 63 -5.66 1.64 -9.19
N PHE A 64 -6.36 0.75 -9.87
CA PHE A 64 -5.78 -0.12 -10.89
C PHE A 64 -6.05 0.44 -12.29
N LYS A 65 -4.99 0.53 -13.11
CA LYS A 65 -5.15 0.82 -14.54
C LYS A 65 -5.56 -0.47 -15.26
N PRO A 66 -6.59 -0.47 -16.12
CA PRO A 66 -7.05 -1.67 -16.83
C PRO A 66 -5.96 -2.44 -17.59
N GLN A 67 -4.86 -1.78 -17.97
CA GLN A 67 -3.77 -2.36 -18.74
C GLN A 67 -2.63 -2.97 -17.88
N THR A 68 -2.59 -2.71 -16.58
CA THR A 68 -1.59 -3.35 -15.67
C THR A 68 -2.18 -4.65 -15.11
N LYS A 69 -1.47 -5.46 -14.32
CA LYS A 69 -2.11 -6.45 -13.41
C LYS A 69 -1.97 -5.95 -11.97
N PRO A 70 -2.98 -6.06 -11.09
CA PRO A 70 -2.84 -5.61 -9.71
C PRO A 70 -1.72 -6.42 -9.04
N ILE A 71 -0.84 -5.76 -8.30
CA ILE A 71 0.21 -6.44 -7.54
C ILE A 71 -0.03 -6.22 -6.07
N LEU A 72 -0.13 -7.31 -5.33
CA LEU A 72 -0.26 -7.35 -3.90
C LEU A 72 1.11 -7.50 -3.27
N ARG A 73 1.31 -6.93 -2.09
CA ARG A 73 2.53 -7.07 -1.30
C ARG A 73 2.17 -7.78 -0.01
N PHE A 74 2.83 -8.90 0.25
CA PHE A 74 2.61 -9.75 1.42
C PHE A 74 3.88 -9.85 2.25
N LEU A 75 3.72 -9.87 3.57
CA LEU A 75 4.73 -10.38 4.50
C LEU A 75 4.44 -11.85 4.72
N VAL A 76 5.36 -12.72 4.35
CA VAL A 76 5.24 -14.17 4.50
C VAL A 76 6.21 -14.64 5.57
N GLU A 77 5.68 -15.35 6.55
CA GLU A 77 6.42 -16.01 7.62
C GLU A 77 6.57 -17.49 7.24
N SER A 78 7.82 -17.91 7.06
CA SER A 78 8.21 -19.25 6.68
C SER A 78 8.89 -19.92 7.87
N SER A 79 8.71 -21.22 8.06
CA SER A 79 9.47 -22.01 9.04
C SER A 79 10.11 -23.23 8.36
N PRO A 80 11.18 -23.03 7.57
CA PRO A 80 11.74 -24.08 6.71
C PRO A 80 12.26 -25.30 7.47
N ASP A 81 12.71 -25.09 8.71
CA ASP A 81 13.28 -26.11 9.60
C ASP A 81 12.35 -26.43 10.80
N GLY A 82 11.16 -25.83 10.85
CA GLY A 82 10.21 -25.95 11.95
C GLY A 82 10.59 -25.17 13.23
N ASN A 83 11.78 -24.57 13.29
CA ASN A 83 12.33 -23.96 14.50
C ASN A 83 12.60 -22.45 14.34
N THR A 84 12.87 -22.00 13.12
CA THR A 84 13.27 -20.64 12.81
C THR A 84 12.23 -19.98 11.92
N ILE A 85 11.54 -18.97 12.47
CA ILE A 85 10.63 -18.14 11.67
C ILE A 85 11.48 -17.16 10.85
N GLN A 86 11.40 -17.28 9.53
CA GLN A 86 11.96 -16.32 8.60
C GLN A 86 10.82 -15.50 8.01
N THR A 87 10.95 -14.18 8.04
CA THR A 87 10.01 -13.28 7.35
C THR A 87 10.57 -12.89 5.98
N SER A 88 9.69 -12.81 4.99
CA SER A 88 10.05 -12.34 3.66
C SER A 88 8.92 -11.57 2.98
N ILE A 89 9.27 -10.64 2.11
CA ILE A 89 8.31 -9.88 1.31
C ILE A 89 8.07 -10.61 -0.02
N LYS A 90 6.79 -10.90 -0.31
CA LYS A 90 6.36 -11.49 -1.57
C LYS A 90 5.47 -10.53 -2.36
N TYR A 91 5.65 -10.49 -3.68
CA TYR A 91 4.81 -9.72 -4.60
C TYR A 91 3.94 -10.64 -5.43
N LEU A 92 2.62 -10.59 -5.22
CA LEU A 92 1.68 -11.46 -5.91
C LEU A 92 0.98 -10.69 -7.02
N ILE A 93 1.08 -11.16 -8.25
CA ILE A 93 0.37 -10.60 -9.40
C ILE A 93 -1.00 -11.24 -9.42
N LEU A 94 -2.03 -10.44 -9.15
CA LEU A 94 -3.39 -10.92 -9.23
C LEU A 94 -3.72 -11.26 -10.69
N GLN A 95 -3.89 -12.55 -10.96
CA GLN A 95 -4.41 -13.01 -12.23
C GLN A 95 -5.89 -12.68 -12.32
N ARG A 96 -6.41 -12.51 -13.54
CA ARG A 96 -7.87 -12.48 -13.71
C ARG A 96 -8.39 -13.78 -13.13
N ILE A 97 -9.13 -13.66 -12.03
CA ILE A 97 -9.66 -14.76 -11.24
C ILE A 97 -10.32 -15.76 -12.19
N GLN A 98 -9.66 -16.90 -12.40
CA GLN A 98 -10.18 -18.00 -13.21
C GLN A 98 -11.04 -18.87 -12.30
N GLY A 99 -12.35 -18.84 -12.53
CA GLY A 99 -13.35 -19.51 -11.68
C GLY A 99 -14.57 -18.60 -11.48
N GLN A 100 -15.63 -19.09 -10.83
CA GLN A 100 -16.89 -18.35 -10.66
C GLN A 100 -16.68 -16.97 -9.98
N ARG A 101 -16.53 -15.94 -10.82
CA ARG A 101 -16.88 -14.52 -10.64
C ARG A 101 -16.53 -13.85 -9.29
N ILE A 102 -15.26 -13.76 -8.92
CA ILE A 102 -14.81 -12.57 -8.17
C ILE A 102 -14.09 -11.66 -9.16
N ARG A 103 -14.68 -10.51 -9.48
CA ARG A 103 -13.96 -9.44 -10.19
C ARG A 103 -13.08 -8.73 -9.16
N TYR A 104 -11.89 -8.28 -9.56
CA TYR A 104 -11.11 -7.40 -8.67
C TYR A 104 -11.96 -6.19 -8.26
N ASP A 105 -12.31 -6.17 -6.99
CA ASP A 105 -12.92 -5.04 -6.31
C ASP A 105 -11.87 -4.53 -5.31
N PRO A 106 -11.47 -3.25 -5.35
CA PRO A 106 -10.62 -2.66 -4.32
C PRO A 106 -11.12 -2.87 -2.88
N ASN A 107 -12.43 -3.07 -2.69
CA ASN A 107 -13.04 -3.39 -1.41
C ASN A 107 -12.98 -4.88 -1.05
N PHE A 108 -12.51 -5.73 -1.95
CA PHE A 108 -12.36 -7.17 -1.71
C PHE A 108 -11.59 -7.46 -0.42
N PHE A 109 -10.53 -6.71 -0.13
CA PHE A 109 -9.73 -6.89 1.07
C PHE A 109 -10.34 -6.26 2.34
N THR A 110 -11.46 -5.55 2.22
CA THR A 110 -12.13 -4.90 3.34
C THR A 110 -13.42 -5.61 3.76
N ILE A 111 -13.91 -6.56 2.98
CA ILE A 111 -15.08 -7.39 3.29
C ILE A 111 -14.82 -8.26 4.53
N GLY A 112 -15.88 -8.53 5.32
CA GLY A 112 -15.79 -9.42 6.49
C GLY A 112 -15.25 -10.80 6.12
N LEU A 113 -15.74 -11.36 5.01
CA LEU A 113 -15.32 -12.66 4.49
C LEU A 113 -13.79 -12.82 4.28
N TYR A 114 -13.08 -11.76 3.89
CA TYR A 114 -11.62 -11.78 3.73
C TYR A 114 -10.89 -11.62 5.07
N LYS A 115 -11.49 -10.90 6.02
CA LYS A 115 -10.91 -10.70 7.36
C LYS A 115 -11.09 -11.91 8.26
N GLU A 116 -12.15 -12.68 8.00
CA GLU A 116 -12.53 -13.87 8.75
C GLU A 116 -12.00 -15.16 8.11
N SER A 117 -11.50 -15.10 6.86
CA SER A 117 -10.83 -16.24 6.24
C SER A 117 -9.53 -16.59 6.98
N GLU A 118 -9.21 -17.89 7.03
CA GLU A 118 -7.95 -18.36 7.58
C GLU A 118 -6.73 -17.71 6.88
N PRO A 119 -5.58 -17.59 7.58
CA PRO A 119 -4.35 -17.13 6.96
C PRO A 119 -4.03 -17.95 5.71
N PHE A 120 -3.76 -17.28 4.59
CA PHE A 120 -3.42 -17.99 3.36
C PHE A 120 -2.14 -18.79 3.55
N SER A 121 -2.20 -20.07 3.18
CA SER A 121 -1.03 -20.93 3.07
C SER A 121 -0.29 -20.60 1.78
N PHE A 122 1.02 -20.41 1.89
CA PHE A 122 1.94 -20.15 0.80
C PHE A 122 2.85 -21.35 0.59
N VAL A 123 3.18 -21.60 -0.68
CA VAL A 123 4.17 -22.63 -1.04
C VAL A 123 5.51 -22.21 -0.44
N SER A 124 6.09 -23.08 0.39
CA SER A 124 7.42 -22.80 0.95
C SER A 124 8.49 -22.79 -0.14
N GLY A 125 9.46 -21.88 -0.01
CA GLY A 125 10.61 -21.85 -0.91
C GLY A 125 11.17 -20.47 -1.21
N PHE A 126 12.20 -20.46 -2.06
CA PHE A 126 12.93 -19.26 -2.42
C PHE A 126 12.33 -18.60 -3.67
N TRP A 127 11.23 -17.88 -3.47
CA TRP A 127 10.57 -17.07 -4.50
C TRP A 127 10.19 -15.70 -3.92
N ASN A 128 9.99 -14.70 -4.78
CA ASN A 128 9.50 -13.38 -4.36
C ASN A 128 8.41 -12.82 -5.28
N HIS A 129 8.08 -13.54 -6.35
CA HIS A 129 6.97 -13.27 -7.24
C HIS A 129 6.16 -14.52 -7.48
N ALA A 130 4.84 -14.39 -7.53
CA ALA A 130 3.93 -15.44 -7.99
C ALA A 130 2.69 -14.82 -8.61
N ASP A 131 1.98 -15.61 -9.39
CA ASP A 131 0.62 -15.33 -9.79
C ASP A 131 -0.34 -15.83 -8.71
N VAL A 132 -1.36 -15.02 -8.36
CA VAL A 132 -2.38 -15.40 -7.37
C VAL A 132 -3.78 -15.33 -7.98
N SER A 133 -4.62 -16.30 -7.65
CA SER A 133 -6.05 -16.31 -7.91
C SER A 133 -6.81 -16.57 -6.61
N PHE A 134 -7.92 -15.86 -6.39
CA PHE A 134 -8.79 -16.06 -5.22
C PHE A 134 -10.08 -16.77 -5.61
N THR A 135 -10.48 -17.76 -4.82
CA THR A 135 -11.75 -18.48 -5.00
C THR A 135 -12.60 -18.30 -3.75
N LYS A 136 -13.92 -18.15 -3.93
CA LYS A 136 -14.88 -18.22 -2.84
C LYS A 136 -15.40 -19.65 -2.77
N GLU A 137 -15.22 -20.29 -1.63
CA GLU A 137 -15.60 -21.68 -1.40
C GLU A 137 -16.62 -21.74 -0.26
N GLU A 138 -17.62 -22.61 -0.39
CA GLU A 138 -18.57 -22.88 0.68
C GLU A 138 -17.97 -23.92 1.63
N ASP A 139 -18.16 -23.72 2.92
CA ASP A 139 -17.79 -24.71 3.93
C ASP A 139 -18.64 -25.97 3.71
N VAL A 140 -17.97 -27.10 3.52
CA VAL A 140 -18.62 -28.38 3.24
C VAL A 140 -19.34 -28.94 4.47
N GLU A 141 -18.98 -28.48 5.67
CA GLU A 141 -19.57 -28.89 6.94
C GLU A 141 -20.65 -27.91 7.41
N GLN A 142 -20.65 -26.66 6.91
CA GLN A 142 -21.57 -25.60 7.33
C GLN A 142 -22.21 -24.90 6.12
N GLU A 143 -23.43 -25.33 5.78
CA GLU A 143 -24.23 -24.73 4.70
C GLU A 143 -24.38 -23.22 4.91
N GLY A 144 -24.10 -22.44 3.86
CA GLY A 144 -24.17 -20.98 3.88
C GLY A 144 -22.97 -20.26 4.51
N VAL A 145 -21.98 -20.97 5.04
CA VAL A 145 -20.69 -20.40 5.45
C VAL A 145 -19.73 -20.44 4.28
N TYR A 146 -19.02 -19.35 4.03
CA TYR A 146 -18.07 -19.25 2.93
C TYR A 146 -16.71 -18.80 3.45
N TYR A 147 -15.65 -19.16 2.73
CA TYR A 147 -14.30 -18.63 2.93
C TYR A 147 -13.66 -18.23 1.60
N ILE A 148 -12.56 -17.50 1.68
CA ILE A 148 -11.71 -17.18 0.53
C ILE A 148 -10.48 -18.08 0.59
N SER A 149 -10.20 -18.79 -0.50
CA SER A 149 -8.94 -19.51 -0.72
C SER A 149 -8.06 -18.72 -1.70
N ALA A 150 -6.74 -18.84 -1.56
CA ALA A 150 -5.76 -18.28 -2.50
C ALA A 150 -4.95 -19.41 -3.14
N ASN A 151 -4.90 -19.42 -4.46
CA ASN A 151 -4.13 -20.37 -5.24
C ASN A 151 -2.96 -19.64 -5.91
N LEU A 152 -1.74 -20.10 -5.66
CA LEU A 152 -0.53 -19.60 -6.29
C LEU A 152 -0.16 -20.42 -7.51
N SER A 153 0.51 -19.77 -8.45
CA SER A 153 1.15 -20.41 -9.60
C SER A 153 2.32 -19.54 -10.07
N ASN A 154 3.19 -20.08 -10.92
CA ASN A 154 4.31 -19.35 -11.51
C ASN A 154 5.23 -18.68 -10.46
N GLU A 155 5.47 -19.38 -9.35
CA GLU A 155 6.37 -18.97 -8.28
C GLU A 155 7.79 -18.84 -8.83
N THR A 156 8.31 -17.62 -8.79
CA THR A 156 9.62 -17.29 -9.35
C THR A 156 10.38 -16.36 -8.43
N TYR A 157 11.70 -16.54 -8.39
CA TYR A 157 12.59 -15.53 -7.85
C TYR A 157 12.94 -14.52 -8.94
N LYS A 158 12.72 -13.23 -8.66
CA LYS A 158 13.15 -12.14 -9.54
C LYS A 158 14.14 -11.27 -8.81
N GLN A 159 15.19 -10.87 -9.52
CA GLN A 159 16.06 -9.81 -9.03
C GLN A 159 15.24 -8.52 -8.94
N LEU A 160 15.10 -8.00 -7.72
CA LEU A 160 14.33 -6.80 -7.50
C LEU A 160 15.15 -5.57 -7.88
N PRO A 161 14.54 -4.58 -8.53
CA PRO A 161 15.17 -3.29 -8.80
C PRO A 161 15.57 -2.59 -7.49
N VAL A 162 16.80 -2.10 -7.49
CA VAL A 162 17.41 -1.33 -6.39
C VAL A 162 17.37 0.16 -6.70
N MET A 163 17.46 0.98 -5.67
CA MET A 163 17.61 2.42 -5.86
C MET A 163 18.95 2.77 -6.50
N ASP A 164 18.97 3.87 -7.26
CA ASP A 164 20.19 4.49 -7.75
C ASP A 164 21.06 4.90 -6.56
N PRO A 165 22.34 4.48 -6.51
CA PRO A 165 23.26 4.85 -5.45
C PRO A 165 23.35 6.36 -5.19
N ILE A 166 23.14 7.20 -6.21
CA ILE A 166 23.19 8.66 -6.03
C ILE A 166 22.06 9.18 -5.12
N ALA A 167 20.92 8.49 -5.07
CA ALA A 167 19.78 8.83 -4.22
C ALA A 167 19.94 8.31 -2.78
N ILE A 168 20.84 7.36 -2.53
CA ILE A 168 21.05 6.74 -1.22
C ILE A 168 22.02 7.57 -0.39
N TRP A 169 21.57 8.02 0.78
CA TRP A 169 22.39 8.76 1.75
C TRP A 169 23.04 7.77 2.71
N THR A 170 24.32 7.47 2.48
CA THR A 170 25.05 6.42 3.21
C THR A 170 25.31 6.77 4.67
N ASP A 171 25.18 8.04 5.05
CA ASP A 171 25.30 8.55 6.41
C ASP A 171 23.99 8.48 7.21
N LYS A 172 22.87 8.15 6.57
CA LYS A 172 21.55 8.10 7.19
C LYS A 172 21.17 6.67 7.58
N PRO A 173 20.43 6.47 8.69
CA PRO A 173 20.01 5.16 9.12
C PRO A 173 19.12 4.48 8.07
N VAL A 174 19.15 3.16 8.06
CA VAL A 174 18.28 2.30 7.24
C VAL A 174 17.42 1.48 8.19
N VAL A 175 16.11 1.55 8.03
CA VAL A 175 15.13 0.86 8.88
C VAL A 175 14.36 -0.14 8.04
N GLU A 176 14.25 -1.37 8.49
CA GLU A 176 13.42 -2.38 7.83
C GLU A 176 11.94 -2.00 7.93
N TYR A 177 11.20 -2.15 6.84
CA TYR A 177 9.78 -1.82 6.77
C TYR A 177 8.97 -2.53 7.85
N VAL A 178 9.33 -3.78 8.17
CA VAL A 178 8.63 -4.62 9.14
C VAL A 178 8.77 -4.11 10.58
N ASP A 179 9.80 -3.31 10.86
CA ASP A 179 10.04 -2.75 12.20
C ASP A 179 9.30 -1.42 12.42
N LEU A 180 8.74 -0.82 11.36
CA LEU A 180 8.00 0.44 11.42
C LEU A 180 6.59 0.22 11.99
N LYS A 181 6.27 0.95 13.07
CA LYS A 181 4.93 0.92 13.68
C LYS A 181 4.04 2.02 13.08
N ASN A 182 2.87 1.64 12.56
CA ASN A 182 1.89 2.59 12.04
C ASN A 182 1.17 3.31 13.20
N THR A 183 1.09 4.64 13.13
CA THR A 183 0.42 5.48 14.13
C THR A 183 -1.10 5.59 13.94
N GLY A 184 -1.62 5.19 12.77
CA GLY A 184 -3.02 5.39 12.38
C GLY A 184 -3.36 6.82 11.93
N ILE A 185 -2.40 7.75 11.96
CA ILE A 185 -2.60 9.13 11.49
C ILE A 185 -2.72 9.14 9.97
N ASN A 186 -3.80 9.73 9.46
CA ASN A 186 -4.07 9.85 8.03
C ASN A 186 -3.65 11.22 7.51
N LEU A 187 -2.63 11.26 6.65
CA LEU A 187 -2.12 12.50 6.01
C LEU A 187 -3.02 13.03 4.89
N ARG A 188 -3.98 12.23 4.44
CA ARG A 188 -4.95 12.60 3.40
C ARG A 188 -6.33 12.42 3.99
N VAL A 189 -7.26 13.32 3.67
CA VAL A 189 -8.69 13.08 3.89
C VAL A 189 -9.02 11.81 3.09
N PRO A 190 -9.33 10.68 3.74
CA PRO A 190 -9.60 9.47 3.00
C PRO A 190 -10.92 9.69 2.25
N ALA A 191 -10.90 9.51 0.93
CA ALA A 191 -12.10 8.96 0.32
C ALA A 191 -12.34 7.60 0.99
N PRO A 192 -13.59 7.21 1.31
CA PRO A 192 -13.88 5.93 1.95
C PRO A 192 -13.12 4.79 1.24
N GLY A 193 -12.38 3.98 1.99
CA GLY A 193 -11.62 2.84 1.46
C GLY A 193 -10.22 3.12 0.91
N ARG A 194 -9.73 4.37 0.86
CA ARG A 194 -8.37 4.68 0.37
C ARG A 194 -7.34 4.75 1.49
N VAL A 195 -6.67 3.63 1.78
CA VAL A 195 -5.42 3.61 2.56
C VAL A 195 -4.24 3.46 1.60
N SER A 196 -3.34 4.44 1.56
CA SER A 196 -2.11 4.35 0.78
C SER A 196 -1.00 3.76 1.64
N ASP A 197 -0.54 2.54 1.35
CA ASP A 197 0.70 2.00 2.00
C ASP A 197 1.94 2.80 1.59
N ARG A 198 1.87 3.52 0.46
CA ARG A 198 3.00 4.33 -0.03
C ARG A 198 3.39 5.47 0.90
N ILE A 199 2.45 6.00 1.69
CA ILE A 199 2.70 7.16 2.55
C ILE A 199 1.96 6.95 3.87
N ARG A 200 2.70 6.81 4.98
CA ARG A 200 2.13 6.59 6.32
C ARG A 200 2.89 7.40 7.35
N VAL A 201 2.24 7.72 8.46
CA VAL A 201 2.93 8.22 9.65
C VAL A 201 3.31 7.03 10.52
N VAL A 202 4.60 6.89 10.79
CA VAL A 202 5.21 5.75 11.46
C VAL A 202 6.09 6.18 12.64
N THR A 203 6.42 5.23 13.51
CA THR A 203 7.44 5.37 14.56
C THR A 203 8.37 4.15 14.54
N HIS A 204 9.55 4.29 15.15
CA HIS A 204 10.55 3.24 15.28
C HIS A 204 11.32 3.40 16.60
N GLN A 205 11.81 2.30 17.17
CA GLN A 205 12.46 2.29 18.48
C GLN A 205 13.75 3.14 18.49
N ASP A 206 14.50 3.13 17.38
CA ASP A 206 15.75 3.91 17.27
C ASP A 206 15.54 5.43 17.22
N PHE A 207 14.29 5.90 17.08
CA PHE A 207 13.96 7.32 16.97
C PHE A 207 13.22 7.81 18.23
N ASP A 208 13.99 8.07 19.29
CA ASP A 208 13.50 8.48 20.61
C ASP A 208 12.48 7.48 21.21
N ASP A 209 12.81 6.18 21.17
CA ASP A 209 11.98 5.10 21.72
C ASP A 209 10.51 5.20 21.29
N HIS A 210 10.30 5.19 19.97
CA HIS A 210 8.99 5.35 19.33
C HIS A 210 8.29 6.71 19.51
N LYS A 211 8.88 7.71 20.18
CA LYS A 211 8.23 9.03 20.35
C LYS A 211 8.30 9.88 19.08
N THR A 212 9.33 9.70 18.25
CA THR A 212 9.46 10.47 17.02
C THR A 212 8.49 9.96 15.97
N LYS A 213 7.52 10.80 15.59
CA LYS A 213 6.66 10.55 14.43
C LYS A 213 7.40 10.92 13.15
N MET A 214 7.28 10.06 12.15
CA MET A 214 7.93 10.23 10.85
C MET A 214 6.93 9.96 9.74
N VAL A 215 7.09 10.60 8.59
CA VAL A 215 6.38 10.20 7.37
C VAL A 215 7.25 9.22 6.61
N MET A 216 6.79 7.98 6.51
CA MET A 216 7.32 7.00 5.58
C MET A 216 6.77 7.29 4.19
N LYS A 217 7.64 7.33 3.18
CA LYS A 217 7.26 7.31 1.77
C LYS A 217 8.02 6.20 1.04
N ILE A 218 7.29 5.25 0.47
CA ILE A 218 7.87 4.08 -0.21
C ILE A 218 7.38 3.92 -1.65
N TRP A 219 8.23 3.28 -2.43
CA TRP A 219 7.86 2.67 -3.69
C TRP A 219 7.17 1.32 -3.42
N PRO A 220 5.86 1.17 -3.71
CA PRO A 220 5.07 0.05 -3.18
C PRO A 220 5.27 -1.28 -3.88
N THR A 221 5.78 -1.29 -5.12
CA THR A 221 6.00 -2.53 -5.85
C THR A 221 7.07 -2.35 -6.92
N PRO A 222 7.95 -3.35 -7.11
CA PRO A 222 9.03 -3.41 -8.10
C PRO A 222 8.68 -3.02 -9.55
N VAL A 223 7.42 -3.01 -9.96
CA VAL A 223 7.03 -2.72 -11.35
C VAL A 223 6.68 -1.26 -11.63
N TYR A 224 6.44 -0.44 -10.61
CA TYR A 224 6.15 0.99 -10.83
C TYR A 224 7.43 1.80 -10.97
N ASN A 225 7.34 3.00 -11.53
CA ASN A 225 8.52 3.85 -11.66
C ASN A 225 9.05 4.31 -10.28
N LYS A 226 10.32 3.96 -9.95
CA LYS A 226 11.07 4.39 -8.76
C LYS A 226 11.73 5.78 -8.90
N ASP A 227 11.94 6.25 -10.13
CA ASP A 227 12.67 7.47 -10.47
C ASP A 227 12.13 8.70 -9.75
N GLY A 228 10.80 8.75 -9.55
CA GLY A 228 10.17 9.85 -8.81
C GLY A 228 10.60 9.88 -7.34
N LEU A 229 10.72 8.73 -6.69
CA LEU A 229 11.16 8.68 -5.29
C LEU A 229 12.65 8.97 -5.17
N GLU A 230 13.47 8.46 -6.09
CA GLU A 230 14.91 8.74 -6.15
C GLU A 230 15.19 10.23 -6.33
N ARG A 231 14.46 10.85 -7.28
CA ARG A 231 14.52 12.27 -7.55
C ARG A 231 14.10 13.11 -6.35
N GLU A 232 13.08 12.67 -5.63
CA GLU A 232 12.68 13.31 -4.39
C GLU A 232 13.78 13.22 -3.33
N MET A 233 14.38 12.05 -3.12
CA MET A 233 15.48 11.86 -2.16
C MET A 233 16.71 12.70 -2.50
N MET A 234 17.01 12.87 -3.79
CA MET A 234 18.05 13.79 -4.27
C MET A 234 17.69 15.26 -4.01
N ALA A 235 16.42 15.65 -4.20
CA ALA A 235 15.97 17.01 -3.92
C ALA A 235 16.03 17.31 -2.42
N TYR A 236 15.63 16.37 -1.55
CA TYR A 236 15.82 16.49 -0.09
C TYR A 236 17.30 16.63 0.26
N ARG A 237 18.22 15.97 -0.47
CA ARG A 237 19.67 16.13 -0.24
C ARG A 237 20.13 17.52 -0.56
N ALA A 238 19.68 18.06 -1.69
CA ALA A 238 19.97 19.43 -2.06
C ALA A 238 19.38 20.44 -1.07
N CYS A 239 18.28 20.11 -0.40
CA CYS A 239 17.62 20.95 0.61
C CYS A 239 18.16 20.76 2.04
N ASP A 240 19.03 19.77 2.28
CA ASP A 240 19.48 19.44 3.63
C ASP A 240 20.18 20.63 4.29
N GLY A 241 19.83 20.87 5.56
CA GLY A 241 20.31 22.01 6.35
C GLY A 241 19.81 23.40 5.91
N LYS A 242 18.90 23.50 4.93
CA LYS A 242 18.42 24.79 4.40
C LYS A 242 17.05 25.21 4.92
N ASP A 243 16.39 24.37 5.71
CA ASP A 243 15.08 24.65 6.30
C ASP A 243 13.93 24.89 5.30
N ILE A 244 14.01 24.33 4.10
CA ILE A 244 13.02 24.45 3.01
C ILE A 244 12.07 23.24 2.94
N THR A 245 12.55 22.07 3.37
CA THR A 245 11.81 20.79 3.35
C THR A 245 11.79 20.20 4.76
N PRO A 246 10.87 19.27 5.07
CA PRO A 246 11.00 18.44 6.26
C PRO A 246 12.37 17.75 6.29
N LYS A 247 12.90 17.44 7.48
CA LYS A 247 14.20 16.78 7.57
C LYS A 247 14.15 15.37 7.00
N PHE A 248 15.21 14.98 6.29
CA PHE A 248 15.44 13.59 5.91
C PHE A 248 16.01 12.82 7.10
N LEU A 249 15.29 11.80 7.57
CA LEU A 249 15.61 11.07 8.79
C LEU A 249 16.27 9.72 8.53
N GLY A 250 15.96 9.07 7.40
CA GLY A 250 16.50 7.75 7.11
C GLY A 250 15.89 7.12 5.85
N HIS A 251 16.34 5.91 5.57
CA HIS A 251 15.82 5.07 4.50
C HIS A 251 14.88 4.00 5.06
N VAL A 252 13.96 3.56 4.22
CA VAL A 252 13.17 2.36 4.47
C VAL A 252 13.67 1.24 3.58
N ALA A 253 13.95 0.08 4.16
CA ALA A 253 14.39 -1.11 3.47
C ALA A 253 13.35 -2.24 3.53
N GLU A 254 13.47 -3.17 2.60
CA GLU A 254 12.85 -4.48 2.64
C GLU A 254 13.94 -5.51 2.38
N GLU A 255 14.23 -6.35 3.36
CA GLU A 255 15.25 -7.40 3.23
C GLU A 255 16.60 -6.79 2.80
N GLY A 256 16.97 -5.66 3.39
CA GLY A 256 18.18 -4.89 3.07
C GLY A 256 18.09 -4.03 1.80
N ARG A 257 17.04 -4.17 0.98
CA ARG A 257 16.85 -3.35 -0.24
C ARG A 257 16.12 -2.06 0.10
N ILE A 258 16.76 -0.92 -0.11
CA ILE A 258 16.12 0.39 0.10
C ILE A 258 14.97 0.58 -0.90
N VAL A 259 13.79 0.88 -0.37
CA VAL A 259 12.54 1.08 -1.11
C VAL A 259 11.86 2.41 -0.82
N GLY A 260 12.40 3.19 0.11
CA GLY A 260 11.87 4.51 0.39
C GLY A 260 12.65 5.29 1.42
N MET A 261 11.97 6.30 1.97
CA MET A 261 12.53 7.27 2.88
C MET A 261 11.63 7.53 4.08
N LEU A 262 12.25 7.95 5.17
CA LEU A 262 11.65 8.51 6.36
C LEU A 262 11.97 10.00 6.38
N ILE A 263 10.93 10.84 6.46
CA ILE A 263 11.05 12.28 6.63
C ILE A 263 10.33 12.72 7.89
N GLU A 264 10.68 13.90 8.38
CA GLU A 264 10.07 14.50 9.55
C GLU A 264 8.55 14.68 9.38
N TYR A 265 7.78 14.27 10.40
CA TYR A 265 6.38 14.62 10.49
C TYR A 265 6.24 16.00 11.16
N ILE A 266 5.81 17.00 10.39
CA ILE A 266 5.58 18.36 10.91
C ILE A 266 4.23 18.41 11.62
N GLU A 267 4.23 18.09 12.91
CA GLU A 267 3.02 18.06 13.73
C GLU A 267 2.37 19.45 13.85
N GLY A 268 1.04 19.48 13.65
CA GLY A 268 0.27 20.73 13.68
C GLY A 268 0.43 21.62 12.44
N ALA A 269 1.10 21.17 11.38
CA ALA A 269 1.16 21.92 10.13
C ALA A 269 -0.17 21.89 9.37
N HIS A 270 -0.44 22.96 8.63
CA HIS A 270 -1.61 23.08 7.75
C HIS A 270 -1.23 23.42 6.31
N LYS A 271 -2.18 23.27 5.39
CA LYS A 271 -2.01 23.68 3.99
C LYS A 271 -2.32 25.17 3.86
N PRO A 272 -1.66 25.90 2.94
CA PRO A 272 -1.98 27.31 2.70
C PRO A 272 -3.45 27.46 2.30
N SER A 273 -4.12 28.40 2.96
CA SER A 273 -5.57 28.60 2.94
C SER A 273 -5.98 29.98 2.43
N ASN A 274 -5.16 31.00 2.68
CA ASN A 274 -5.42 32.39 2.30
C ASN A 274 -4.36 32.93 1.30
N HIS A 275 -4.50 34.19 0.88
CA HIS A 275 -3.59 34.82 -0.09
C HIS A 275 -2.19 35.07 0.47
N GLU A 276 -2.08 35.51 1.72
CA GLU A 276 -0.81 35.79 2.39
C GLU A 276 0.04 34.51 2.53
N GLU A 277 -0.58 33.41 2.95
CA GLU A 277 0.07 32.10 3.04
C GLU A 277 0.53 31.55 1.67
N LYS A 278 -0.23 31.84 0.60
CA LYS A 278 0.20 31.49 -0.76
C LYS A 278 1.42 32.31 -1.18
N GLU A 279 1.49 33.58 -0.77
CA GLU A 279 2.66 34.42 -1.03
C GLU A 279 3.90 33.92 -0.29
N LEU A 280 3.75 33.50 0.98
CA LEU A 280 4.83 32.81 1.71
C LEU A 280 5.31 31.55 0.96
N CYS A 281 4.39 30.78 0.37
CA CYS A 281 4.77 29.63 -0.44
C CYS A 281 5.54 29.99 -1.72
N ARG A 282 5.21 31.13 -2.36
CA ARG A 282 5.96 31.64 -3.52
C ARG A 282 7.37 32.06 -3.12
N GLN A 283 7.50 32.78 -2.01
CA GLN A 283 8.81 33.18 -1.47
C GLN A 283 9.69 31.96 -1.14
N GLU A 284 9.11 30.91 -0.56
CA GLU A 284 9.87 29.68 -0.26
C GLU A 284 10.25 28.90 -1.53
N LEU A 285 9.43 28.94 -2.60
CA LEU A 285 9.82 28.42 -3.92
C LEU A 285 10.99 29.20 -4.52
N ASP A 286 10.99 30.53 -4.43
CA ASP A 286 12.10 31.35 -4.90
C ASP A 286 13.38 31.02 -4.12
N ARG A 287 13.25 30.80 -2.81
CA ARG A 287 14.34 30.36 -1.95
C ARG A 287 14.86 28.97 -2.34
N LEU A 288 13.99 28.03 -2.69
CA LEU A 288 14.39 26.72 -3.25
C LEU A 288 15.25 26.91 -4.51
N HIS A 289 14.78 27.73 -5.46
CA HIS A 289 15.50 28.01 -6.71
C HIS A 289 16.88 28.60 -6.43
N GLN A 290 16.96 29.62 -5.59
CA GLN A 290 18.21 30.33 -5.30
C GLN A 290 19.23 29.47 -4.53
N LEU A 291 18.78 28.70 -3.54
CA LEU A 291 19.70 27.97 -2.66
C LEU A 291 20.13 26.61 -3.20
N THR A 292 19.38 26.04 -4.15
CA THR A 292 19.63 24.66 -4.62
C THR A 292 19.77 24.55 -6.13
N GLY A 293 19.27 25.51 -6.90
CA GLY A 293 19.12 25.42 -8.36
C GLY A 293 18.07 24.42 -8.83
N TRP A 294 17.46 23.65 -7.91
CA TRP A 294 16.35 22.76 -8.22
C TRP A 294 15.10 23.56 -8.46
N HIS A 295 14.28 23.12 -9.41
CA HIS A 295 13.01 23.74 -9.69
C HIS A 295 11.88 22.73 -9.70
N ARG A 296 10.68 23.16 -9.31
CA ARG A 296 9.50 22.31 -9.40
C ARG A 296 8.87 22.40 -10.78
N ASN A 297 8.21 21.31 -11.18
CA ASN A 297 7.28 21.38 -12.29
C ASN A 297 6.13 22.34 -11.93
N VAL A 298 5.83 23.28 -12.81
CA VAL A 298 4.77 24.29 -12.61
C VAL A 298 3.42 23.67 -12.23
N MET A 299 3.09 22.51 -12.80
CA MET A 299 1.84 21.78 -12.51
C MET A 299 1.77 21.25 -11.07
N GLU A 300 2.90 21.18 -10.38
CA GLU A 300 3.00 20.69 -9.00
C GLU A 300 2.86 21.83 -7.97
N ASN A 301 2.84 23.10 -8.40
CA ASN A 301 2.77 24.29 -7.53
C ASN A 301 1.36 24.56 -6.98
N HIS A 302 0.73 23.53 -6.41
CA HIS A 302 -0.58 23.62 -5.77
C HIS A 302 -0.48 23.45 -4.25
N LYS A 303 -1.45 23.99 -3.49
CA LYS A 303 -1.51 23.98 -2.02
C LYS A 303 -1.30 22.61 -1.35
N GLY A 304 -1.55 21.52 -2.08
CA GLY A 304 -1.33 20.16 -1.58
C GLY A 304 0.14 19.81 -1.30
N ASN A 305 1.09 20.56 -1.87
CA ASN A 305 2.52 20.29 -1.83
C ASN A 305 3.30 21.26 -0.92
N PHE A 306 2.58 22.00 -0.08
CA PHE A 306 3.13 22.93 0.91
C PHE A 306 2.53 22.63 2.27
N LEU A 307 3.36 22.76 3.30
CA LEU A 307 2.97 22.71 4.70
C LEU A 307 3.41 24.02 5.37
N ILE A 308 2.56 24.61 6.19
CA ILE A 308 2.86 25.79 6.98
C ILE A 308 2.79 25.42 8.45
N LYS A 309 3.81 25.77 9.22
CA LYS A 309 3.84 25.64 10.68
C LYS A 309 4.55 26.84 11.28
N ASP A 310 3.86 27.55 12.16
CA ASP A 310 4.40 28.71 12.89
C ASP A 310 5.07 29.75 11.96
N GLY A 311 4.44 30.02 10.81
CA GLY A 311 4.93 30.95 9.79
C GLY A 311 6.03 30.39 8.87
N LYS A 312 6.58 29.21 9.17
CA LYS A 312 7.56 28.53 8.31
C LYS A 312 6.85 27.67 7.26
N VAL A 313 7.33 27.77 6.02
CA VAL A 313 6.85 26.96 4.89
C VAL A 313 7.79 25.79 4.66
N TYR A 314 7.21 24.62 4.41
CA TYR A 314 7.91 23.42 3.98
C TYR A 314 7.37 22.95 2.63
N ILE A 315 8.26 22.73 1.68
CA ILE A 315 7.95 22.16 0.38
C ILE A 315 8.04 20.63 0.47
N ILE A 316 7.03 19.94 -0.05
CA ILE A 316 6.96 18.48 -0.08
C ILE A 316 6.63 17.98 -1.49
N ASP A 317 6.71 16.66 -1.70
CA ASP A 317 6.42 15.98 -2.98
C ASP A 317 7.29 16.54 -4.13
N LEU A 318 8.59 16.34 -4.00
CA LEU A 318 9.62 16.81 -4.95
C LEU A 318 9.98 15.77 -6.02
N GLY A 319 9.22 14.67 -6.13
CA GLY A 319 9.54 13.58 -7.06
C GLY A 319 9.42 13.92 -8.56
N ARG A 320 8.93 15.12 -8.88
CA ARG A 320 8.86 15.68 -10.24
C ARG A 320 9.69 16.95 -10.40
N ALA A 321 10.60 17.22 -9.46
CA ALA A 321 11.49 18.36 -9.53
C ALA A 321 12.57 18.17 -10.60
N TYR A 322 12.95 19.26 -11.25
CA TYR A 322 14.05 19.33 -12.18
C TYR A 322 15.33 19.61 -11.41
N THR A 323 16.36 18.79 -11.67
CA THR A 323 17.71 19.03 -11.18
C THR A 323 18.28 20.31 -11.81
N PRO A 324 19.32 20.92 -11.24
CA PRO A 324 20.02 22.04 -11.89
C PRO A 324 20.48 21.72 -13.32
N GLN A 325 20.86 20.47 -13.60
CA GLN A 325 21.23 20.01 -14.92
C GLN A 325 20.02 19.95 -15.87
N ASP A 326 18.88 19.42 -15.41
CA ASP A 326 17.63 19.41 -16.19
C ASP A 326 17.21 20.84 -16.58
N VAL A 327 17.36 21.78 -15.64
CA VAL A 327 17.07 23.21 -15.82
C VAL A 327 17.98 23.82 -16.88
N ALA A 328 19.30 23.61 -16.77
CA ALA A 328 20.27 24.11 -17.72
C ALA A 328 20.01 23.60 -19.15
N CYS A 329 19.64 22.32 -19.29
CA CYS A 329 19.32 21.70 -20.57
C CYS A 329 18.02 22.24 -21.21
N ARG A 330 17.10 22.78 -20.42
CA ARG A 330 15.81 23.31 -20.90
C ARG A 330 15.87 24.77 -21.38
N GLY A 331 16.98 25.49 -21.13
CA GLY A 331 17.16 26.90 -21.52
C GLY A 331 16.64 27.90 -20.46
N ILE A 332 16.49 29.19 -20.81
CA ILE A 332 15.97 30.23 -19.88
C ILE A 332 14.43 30.36 -19.97
N ASP A 333 13.84 30.00 -21.12
CA ASP A 333 12.42 30.27 -21.43
C ASP A 333 11.41 29.30 -20.79
N TRP A 334 11.87 28.28 -20.04
CA TRP A 334 10.97 27.27 -19.48
C TRP A 334 10.43 27.65 -18.09
N ALA A 335 11.09 28.56 -17.37
CA ALA A 335 10.66 29.04 -16.04
C ALA A 335 9.60 30.16 -16.12
N THR A 336 9.47 30.82 -17.27
CA THR A 336 8.59 31.99 -17.49
C THR A 336 7.27 31.66 -18.18
N LYS A 337 7.07 30.41 -18.63
CA LYS A 337 5.91 30.07 -19.46
C LYS A 337 4.58 29.90 -18.71
N ASP A 338 4.58 29.70 -17.39
CA ASP A 338 3.34 29.44 -16.64
C ASP A 338 3.44 29.94 -15.18
N ILE A 339 3.43 31.26 -14.96
CA ILE A 339 3.13 31.88 -13.64
C ILE A 339 1.73 32.50 -13.68
#